data_AF-A0A150L752-F1
#
_entry.id   AF-A0A150L752-F1
#
_cell.length_a   1.000
_cell.length_b   1.000
_cell.length_c   1.000
_cell.angle_alpha   90.00
_cell.angle_beta   90.00
_cell.angle_gamma   90.00
#
_symmetry.space_group_name_H-M   'P 1'
#
loop_
_entity.id
_entity.type
_entity.pdbx_description
1 polymer ?
#
loop_
_entity_poly.entity_id
_entity_poly.type
_entity_poly.pdbx_seq_one_letter_code
_entity_poly.pdbx_strand_id
1 'polypeptide(L)'
;MQYQLYEGMPPEDVIEQIMNLYETIFQTSSENIRNKMQKVDRLLVLVALDNGKVVGFKLGYEQGANEFYSCIGGVDSAYRRQGIGSTLMTMQHDTG
;
A
#
# COMPACT_ATOMS: atom_id res chain seq x y z
N MET A 1 -13.22 -1.14 -10.25
CA MET A 1 -12.18 -1.43 -9.26
C MET A 1 -11.28 -2.55 -9.76
N GLN A 2 -10.00 -2.27 -9.91
CA GLN A 2 -8.95 -3.25 -10.22
C GLN A 2 -7.99 -3.32 -9.03
N TYR A 3 -7.36 -4.46 -8.83
CA TYR A 3 -6.36 -4.64 -7.78
C TYR A 3 -5.06 -5.11 -8.40
N GLN A 4 -3.95 -4.57 -7.94
CA GLN A 4 -2.62 -4.94 -8.40
C GLN A 4 -1.72 -5.21 -7.20
N LEU A 5 -0.93 -6.28 -7.33
CA LEU A 5 0.08 -6.70 -6.38
C LEU A 5 1.45 -6.47 -7.01
N TYR A 6 2.35 -5.89 -6.22
CA TYR A 6 3.75 -5.72 -6.56
C TYR A 6 4.61 -6.37 -5.48
N GLU A 7 5.47 -7.28 -5.88
CA GLU A 7 6.59 -7.76 -5.08
C GLU A 7 7.78 -6.86 -5.38
N GLY A 8 8.18 -6.02 -4.44
CA GLY A 8 9.18 -4.96 -4.62
C GLY A 8 8.58 -3.59 -4.95
N MET A 9 9.42 -2.71 -5.51
CA MET A 9 9.03 -1.33 -5.82
C MET A 9 8.09 -1.28 -7.03
N PRO A 10 6.90 -0.66 -6.93
CA PRO A 10 6.03 -0.41 -8.07
C PRO A 10 6.65 0.59 -9.06
N PRO A 11 6.02 0.79 -10.24
CA PRO A 11 6.30 1.92 -11.12
C PRO A 11 6.22 3.28 -10.39
N GLU A 12 7.03 4.25 -10.81
CA GLU A 12 7.15 5.55 -10.15
C GLU A 12 5.81 6.32 -10.08
N ASP A 13 5.00 6.25 -11.13
CA ASP A 13 3.67 6.86 -11.17
C ASP A 13 2.71 6.25 -10.13
N VAL A 14 2.83 4.96 -9.85
CA VAL A 14 2.07 4.29 -8.80
C VAL A 14 2.59 4.70 -7.42
N ILE A 15 3.91 4.83 -7.26
CA ILE A 15 4.53 5.30 -6.01
C ILE A 15 4.04 6.71 -5.67
N GLU A 16 4.11 7.65 -6.62
CA GLU A 16 3.64 9.03 -6.41
C GLU A 16 2.17 9.08 -5.99
N GLN A 17 1.31 8.27 -6.61
CA GLN A 17 -0.10 8.18 -6.24
C GLN A 17 -0.32 7.60 -4.84
N ILE A 18 0.45 6.58 -4.44
CA ILE A 18 0.42 6.04 -3.08
C ILE A 18 0.85 7.10 -2.08
N MET A 19 1.93 7.84 -2.34
CA MET A 19 2.43 8.89 -1.45
C MET A 19 1.39 9.99 -1.26
N ASN A 20 0.82 10.51 -2.35
CA ASN A 20 -0.23 11.54 -2.29
C ASN A 20 -1.46 11.07 -1.49
N LEU A 21 -1.89 9.82 -1.70
CA LEU A 21 -3.00 9.23 -0.96
C LEU A 21 -2.65 9.01 0.52
N TYR A 22 -1.44 8.57 0.83
CA TYR A 22 -0.94 8.43 2.20
C TYR A 22 -1.03 9.75 2.95
N GLU A 23 -0.48 10.84 2.39
CA GLU A 23 -0.50 12.15 3.04
C GLU A 23 -1.92 12.68 3.22
N THR A 24 -2.80 12.42 2.26
CA THR A 24 -4.23 12.78 2.35
C THR A 24 -4.93 12.05 3.50
N ILE A 25 -4.64 10.75 3.69
CA ILE A 25 -5.29 9.92 4.69
C ILE A 25 -4.73 10.18 6.09
N PHE A 26 -3.41 10.27 6.22
CA PHE A 26 -2.70 10.34 7.50
C PHE A 26 -2.32 11.75 7.92
N GLN A 27 -2.52 12.74 7.05
CA GLN A 27 -2.22 14.16 7.30
C GLN A 27 -0.77 14.37 7.78
N THR A 28 0.15 13.60 7.21
CA THR A 28 1.58 13.60 7.57
C THR A 28 2.44 13.28 6.35
N SER A 29 3.72 13.66 6.38
CA SER A 29 4.65 13.44 5.26
C SER A 29 4.84 11.96 4.93
N SER A 30 4.86 11.65 3.64
CA SER A 30 5.09 10.31 3.11
C SER A 30 6.56 9.91 3.00
N GLU A 31 7.50 10.85 3.22
CA GLU A 31 8.95 10.63 3.05
C GLU A 31 9.47 9.46 3.89
N ASN A 32 8.98 9.31 5.13
CA ASN A 32 9.40 8.22 6.01
C ASN A 32 9.03 6.85 5.43
N ILE A 33 7.84 6.74 4.84
CA ILE A 33 7.38 5.49 4.23
C ILE A 33 8.09 5.23 2.91
N ARG A 34 8.28 6.26 2.07
CA ARG A 34 9.05 6.16 0.83
C ARG A 34 10.48 5.67 1.10
N ASN A 35 11.16 6.28 2.07
CA ASN A 35 12.50 5.88 2.48
C ASN A 35 12.53 4.46 3.05
N LYS A 36 11.46 4.04 3.74
CA LYS A 36 11.36 2.69 4.30
C LYS A 36 11.19 1.63 3.21
N MET A 37 10.35 1.88 2.21
CA MET A 37 10.15 0.98 1.05
C MET A 37 11.46 0.67 0.32
N GLN A 38 12.39 1.63 0.29
CA GLN A 38 13.71 1.45 -0.36
C GLN A 38 14.72 0.66 0.47
N LYS A 39 14.47 0.46 1.77
CA LYS A 39 15.44 -0.10 2.73
C LYS A 39 15.07 -1.47 3.26
N VAL A 40 13.87 -1.97 2.96
CA VAL A 40 13.38 -3.26 3.43
C VAL A 40 13.82 -4.38 2.49
N ASP A 41 14.10 -5.55 3.05
CA ASP A 41 14.58 -6.70 2.28
C ASP A 41 13.47 -7.29 1.40
N ARG A 42 12.24 -7.30 1.92
CA ARG A 42 11.05 -7.71 1.19
C ARG A 42 9.95 -6.67 1.34
N LEU A 43 9.39 -6.29 0.21
CA LEU A 43 8.33 -5.32 0.09
C LEU A 43 7.19 -5.95 -0.70
N LEU A 44 5.98 -5.81 -0.17
CA LEU A 44 4.74 -6.20 -0.81
C LEU A 44 3.83 -4.97 -0.89
N VAL A 45 3.45 -4.55 -2.09
CA VAL A 45 2.58 -3.40 -2.30
C VAL A 45 1.32 -3.87 -2.99
N LEU A 46 0.18 -3.66 -2.35
CA LEU A 46 -1.14 -3.87 -2.92
C LEU A 46 -1.77 -2.51 -3.17
N VAL A 47 -2.35 -2.32 -4.35
CA VAL A 47 -3.11 -1.12 -4.70
C VAL A 47 -4.50 -1.49 -5.20
N ALA A 48 -5.46 -0.65 -4.85
CA ALA A 48 -6.80 -0.61 -5.42
C ALA A 48 -6.86 0.57 -6.40
N LEU A 49 -7.24 0.28 -7.64
CA LEU A 49 -7.28 1.22 -8.75
C LEU A 49 -8.72 1.43 -9.22
N ASP A 50 -9.11 2.69 -9.37
CA ASP A 50 -10.34 3.10 -10.02
C ASP A 50 -10.00 4.00 -11.20
N ASN A 51 -10.30 3.56 -12.42
CA ASN A 51 -9.94 4.27 -13.66
C ASN A 51 -8.46 4.71 -13.74
N GLY A 52 -7.54 3.86 -13.28
CA GLY A 52 -6.10 4.14 -13.27
C GLY A 52 -5.61 4.99 -12.09
N LYS A 53 -6.51 5.49 -11.24
CA LYS A 53 -6.17 6.23 -10.02
C LYS A 53 -6.05 5.28 -8.83
N VAL A 54 -4.98 5.39 -8.05
CA VAL A 54 -4.88 4.68 -6.76
C VAL A 54 -5.88 5.29 -5.77
N VAL A 55 -6.83 4.47 -5.32
CA VAL A 55 -7.87 4.84 -4.35
C VAL A 55 -7.75 4.09 -3.03
N GLY A 56 -6.84 3.11 -2.97
CA GLY A 56 -6.46 2.44 -1.74
C GLY A 56 -5.13 1.71 -1.91
N PHE A 57 -4.41 1.53 -0.81
CA PHE A 57 -3.14 0.83 -0.82
C PHE A 57 -2.90 0.05 0.47
N LYS A 58 -1.99 -0.91 0.40
CA LYS A 58 -1.43 -1.64 1.53
C LYS A 58 0.04 -1.94 1.25
N LEU A 59 0.91 -1.55 2.17
CA LEU A 59 2.34 -1.78 2.12
C LEU A 59 2.68 -2.77 3.24
N GLY A 60 3.02 -4.00 2.87
CA GLY A 60 3.62 -4.99 3.75
C GLY A 60 5.12 -5.01 3.55
N TYR A 61 5.90 -5.08 4.63
CA TYR A 61 7.34 -5.26 4.51
C TYR A 61 7.90 -6.07 5.67
N GLU A 62 8.97 -6.82 5.39
CA GLU A 62 9.76 -7.52 6.40
C GLU A 62 10.94 -6.64 6.84
N GLN A 63 11.17 -6.56 8.14
CA GLN A 63 12.33 -5.86 8.69
C GLN A 63 13.20 -6.84 9.51
N GLY A 64 14.29 -7.31 8.90
CA GLY A 64 15.30 -8.15 9.53
C GLY A 64 14.94 -9.64 9.65
N ALA A 65 15.90 -10.44 10.13
CA ALA A 65 15.84 -11.90 10.16
C ALA A 65 14.76 -12.52 11.09
N ASN A 66 13.96 -11.70 11.78
CA ASN A 66 13.01 -12.11 12.83
C ASN A 66 11.55 -11.69 12.50
N GLU A 67 11.14 -11.81 11.23
CA GLU A 67 9.74 -11.85 10.77
C GLU A 67 8.79 -10.72 11.27
N PHE A 68 9.29 -9.50 11.49
CA PHE A 68 8.38 -8.38 11.76
C PHE A 68 7.72 -7.91 10.47
N TYR A 69 6.52 -8.46 10.18
CA TYR A 69 5.63 -7.97 9.14
C TYR A 69 4.87 -6.75 9.65
N SER A 70 5.23 -5.57 9.15
CA SER A 70 4.43 -4.36 9.38
C SER A 70 3.63 -4.06 8.12
N CYS A 71 2.33 -3.84 8.30
CA CYS A 71 1.42 -3.50 7.23
C CYS A 71 0.83 -2.12 7.50
N ILE A 72 1.09 -1.16 6.60
CA ILE A 72 0.43 0.15 6.62
C ILE A 72 -0.45 0.28 5.39
N GLY A 73 -1.66 0.79 5.55
CA GLY A 73 -2.59 0.89 4.43
C GLY A 73 -3.71 1.86 4.71
N GLY A 74 -4.32 2.34 3.64
CA GLY A 74 -5.39 3.32 3.69
C GLY A 74 -6.24 3.27 2.44
N VAL A 75 -7.50 3.68 2.58
CA VAL A 75 -8.43 3.86 1.45
C VAL A 75 -8.90 5.30 1.48
N ASP A 76 -8.95 5.91 0.30
CA ASP A 76 -9.49 7.25 0.06
C ASP A 76 -10.87 7.38 0.71
N SER A 77 -11.10 8.49 1.41
CA SER A 77 -12.33 8.71 2.18
C SER A 77 -13.58 8.70 1.31
N ALA A 78 -13.49 9.15 0.05
CA ALA A 78 -14.57 9.11 -0.92
C ALA A 78 -14.93 7.68 -1.37
N TYR A 79 -14.02 6.73 -1.14
CA TYR A 79 -14.16 5.32 -1.51
C TYR A 79 -14.36 4.39 -0.30
N ARG A 80 -14.52 4.95 0.91
CA ARG A 80 -14.83 4.18 2.12
C ARG A 80 -16.22 3.55 2.04
N ARG A 81 -16.44 2.50 2.86
CA ARG A 81 -17.70 1.71 2.94
C ARG A 81 -18.04 0.89 1.68
N GLN A 82 -17.11 0.79 0.73
CA GLN A 82 -17.24 -0.06 -0.46
C GLN A 82 -16.48 -1.40 -0.33
N GLY A 83 -16.04 -1.77 0.87
CA GLY A 83 -15.33 -3.04 1.12
C GLY A 83 -13.85 -3.08 0.69
N ILE A 84 -13.31 -2.03 0.06
CA ILE A 84 -11.93 -2.00 -0.48
C ILE A 84 -10.87 -2.36 0.57
N GLY A 85 -10.99 -1.81 1.79
CA GLY A 85 -10.05 -2.13 2.88
C GLY A 85 -10.09 -3.61 3.28
N SER A 86 -11.29 -4.21 3.30
CA SER A 86 -11.45 -5.64 3.57
C SER A 86 -10.86 -6.48 2.45
N THR A 87 -11.07 -6.12 1.19
CA THR A 87 -10.46 -6.83 0.05
C THR A 87 -8.93 -6.78 0.09
N LEU A 88 -8.35 -5.61 0.37
CA LEU A 88 -6.90 -5.44 0.54
C LEU A 88 -6.36 -6.25 1.74
N MET A 89 -7.15 -6.41 2.80
CA MET A 89 -6.80 -7.27 3.93
C MET A 89 -6.80 -8.75 3.54
N THR A 90 -7.87 -9.23 2.89
CA THR A 90 -7.99 -10.62 2.44
C THR A 90 -6.89 -11.00 1.45
N MET A 91 -6.61 -10.16 0.45
CA MET A 91 -5.57 -10.44 -0.54
C MET A 91 -4.17 -10.60 0.06
N GLN A 92 -3.87 -9.97 1.19
CA GLN A 92 -2.59 -10.20 1.85
C GLN A 92 -2.55 -11.50 2.66
N HIS A 93 -3.68 -11.96 3.18
CA HIS A 93 -3.77 -13.18 3.98
C HIS A 93 -3.77 -14.45 3.11
N ASP A 94 -4.33 -14.37 1.90
CA ASP A 94 -4.37 -15.49 0.93
C ASP A 94 -3.06 -15.72 0.17
N THR A 95 -2.05 -14.85 0.36
CA THR A 95 -0.68 -15.05 -0.17
C THR A 95 0.19 -15.97 0.71
N GLY A 96 -0.40 -16.65 1.70
CA GLY A 96 0.26 -17.60 2.60
C GLY A 96 0.30 -19.03 2.07
#